data_AF-W9VPZ7-F1
#
_entry.id   AF-W9VPZ7-F1
#
_cell.length_a   1.000
_cell.length_b   1.000
_cell.length_c   1.000
_cell.angle_alpha   90.00
_cell.angle_beta   90.00
_cell.angle_gamma   90.00
#
_symmetry.space_group_name_H-M   'P 1'
#
loop_
_entity.id
_entity.type
_entity.pdbx_description
1 polymer ?
#
loop_
_entity_poly.entity_id
_entity_poly.type
_entity_poly.pdbx_seq_one_letter_code
_entity_poly.pdbx_strand_id
1 'polypeptide(L)'
;MQQRLGNKVLRQRLRGPALAAYYPRRSATVEDVLKEFKRFDLEGFNEEEDDRLENVAFAKLRGKGAPKKKRTAAESRANKKRK
;
A
#
# COMPACT_ATOMS: atom_id res chain seq x y z
N MET A 1 11.09 -53.54 11.21
CA MET A 1 11.40 -52.21 10.64
C MET A 1 10.12 -51.39 10.58
N GLN A 2 10.03 -50.29 11.32
CA GLN A 2 8.83 -49.43 11.31
C GLN A 2 8.79 -48.59 10.03
N GLN A 3 7.69 -48.64 9.27
CA GLN A 3 7.55 -47.89 8.01
C GLN A 3 7.13 -46.43 8.25
N ARG A 4 7.74 -45.47 7.55
CA ARG A 4 7.43 -44.03 7.65
C ARG A 4 6.40 -43.63 6.59
N LEU A 5 5.13 -43.89 6.86
CA LEU A 5 4.01 -43.67 5.92
C LEU A 5 3.50 -42.21 5.83
N GLY A 6 4.15 -41.24 6.49
CA GLY A 6 3.76 -39.83 6.40
C GLY A 6 2.47 -39.42 7.14
N ASN A 7 1.77 -40.36 7.80
CA ASN A 7 0.52 -40.10 8.55
C ASN A 7 0.61 -38.96 9.58
N LYS A 8 1.80 -38.64 10.10
CA LYS A 8 2.04 -37.47 10.98
C LYS A 8 1.69 -36.15 10.29
N VAL A 9 2.04 -35.99 9.02
CA VAL A 9 1.83 -34.76 8.25
C VAL A 9 0.34 -34.56 7.99
N LEU A 10 -0.37 -35.62 7.63
CA LEU A 10 -1.82 -35.57 7.37
C LEU A 10 -2.64 -35.29 8.65
N ARG A 11 -2.15 -35.71 9.82
CA ARG A 11 -2.78 -35.43 11.12
C ARG A 11 -2.50 -34.04 11.66
N GLN A 12 -1.52 -33.32 11.12
CA GLN A 12 -1.23 -31.97 11.57
C GLN A 12 -2.36 -31.04 11.18
N ARG A 13 -2.92 -30.35 12.17
CA ARG A 13 -3.92 -29.30 11.93
C ARG A 13 -3.28 -28.15 11.14
N LEU A 14 -3.97 -27.70 10.11
CA LEU A 14 -3.56 -26.55 9.32
C LEU A 14 -3.58 -25.29 10.19
N ARG A 15 -2.54 -24.46 10.07
CA ARG A 15 -2.43 -23.15 10.75
C ARG A 15 -2.65 -21.96 9.81
N GLY A 16 -2.91 -22.22 8.53
CA GLY A 16 -3.05 -21.22 7.48
C GLY A 16 -4.03 -20.09 7.83
N PRO A 17 -5.28 -20.38 8.26
CA PRO A 17 -6.24 -19.33 8.60
C PRO A 17 -5.77 -18.42 9.75
N ALA A 18 -5.13 -18.99 10.76
CA ALA A 18 -4.60 -18.23 11.89
C ALA A 18 -3.45 -17.31 11.48
N LEU A 19 -2.58 -17.77 10.57
CA LEU A 19 -1.48 -16.96 10.05
C LEU A 19 -1.96 -15.87 9.08
N ALA A 20 -2.96 -16.17 8.23
CA ALA A 20 -3.51 -15.22 7.29
C ALA A 20 -4.23 -14.04 7.97
N ALA A 21 -4.80 -14.28 9.16
CA ALA A 21 -5.48 -13.27 9.95
C ALA A 21 -4.55 -12.50 10.92
N TYR A 22 -3.22 -12.58 10.74
CA TYR A 22 -2.25 -11.95 11.65
C TYR A 22 -2.42 -10.43 11.74
N TYR A 23 -2.59 -9.77 10.60
CA TYR A 23 -2.92 -8.34 10.57
C TYR A 23 -4.43 -8.15 10.49
N PRO A 24 -5.00 -7.16 11.19
CA PRO A 24 -6.38 -6.75 10.99
C PRO A 24 -6.66 -6.48 9.52
N ARG A 25 -7.81 -6.94 9.04
CA ARG A 25 -8.26 -6.58 7.69
C ARG A 25 -8.50 -5.07 7.65
N ARG A 26 -8.26 -4.46 6.49
CA ARG A 26 -8.54 -3.04 6.27
C ARG A 26 -10.01 -2.75 6.62
N SER A 27 -10.22 -1.87 7.60
CA SER A 27 -11.53 -1.33 7.97
C SER A 27 -11.93 -0.19 7.03
N ALA A 28 -13.09 0.43 7.29
CA ALA A 28 -13.49 1.65 6.61
C ALA A 28 -12.40 2.74 6.75
N THR A 29 -12.15 3.47 5.67
CA THR A 29 -11.23 4.61 5.65
C THR A 29 -11.99 5.93 5.76
N VAL A 30 -11.25 7.03 5.92
CA VAL A 30 -11.83 8.38 5.90
C VAL A 30 -12.56 8.63 4.59
N GLU A 31 -12.01 8.17 3.45
CA GLU A 31 -12.66 8.31 2.15
C GLU A 31 -13.98 7.54 2.05
N ASP A 32 -14.06 6.35 2.67
CA ASP A 32 -15.30 5.56 2.72
C ASP A 32 -16.38 6.30 3.51
N VAL A 33 -16.00 6.91 4.64
CA VAL A 33 -16.90 7.74 5.47
C VAL A 33 -17.37 8.96 4.67
N LEU A 34 -16.45 9.75 4.11
CA LEU A 34 -16.81 10.92 3.32
C LEU A 34 -17.74 10.57 2.15
N LYS A 35 -17.53 9.42 1.51
CA LYS A 35 -18.41 8.95 0.44
C LYS A 35 -19.81 8.60 0.94
N GLU A 36 -19.93 7.95 2.10
CA GLU A 36 -21.22 7.56 2.68
C GLU A 36 -22.04 8.78 3.10
N PHE A 37 -21.39 9.82 3.64
CA PHE A 37 -22.07 11.02 4.14
C PHE A 37 -22.48 12.01 3.05
N LYS A 38 -21.89 11.93 1.84
CA LYS A 38 -22.30 12.74 0.67
C LYS A 38 -23.78 12.60 0.33
N ARG A 39 -24.42 11.46 0.61
CA ARG A 39 -25.85 11.27 0.35
C ARG A 39 -26.77 12.15 1.20
N PHE A 40 -26.22 12.73 2.27
CA PHE A 40 -26.91 13.64 3.17
C PHE A 40 -26.50 15.10 2.92
N ASP A 41 -25.84 15.39 1.79
CA ASP A 41 -25.27 16.71 1.48
C ASP A 41 -24.27 17.21 2.54
N LEU A 42 -23.60 16.27 3.22
CA LEU A 42 -22.56 16.56 4.19
C LEU A 42 -21.18 16.44 3.55
N GLU A 43 -20.37 17.47 3.75
CA GLU A 43 -18.99 17.54 3.29
C GLU A 43 -18.02 17.42 4.46
N GLY A 44 -16.84 16.88 4.17
CA GLY A 44 -15.72 16.78 5.09
C GLY A 44 -14.43 16.56 4.29
N PHE A 45 -13.30 16.58 4.99
CA PHE A 45 -11.98 16.47 4.37
C PHE A 45 -11.05 15.59 5.21
N ASN A 46 -10.00 15.07 4.58
CA ASN A 46 -8.99 14.24 5.22
C ASN A 46 -7.74 15.10 5.46
N GLU A 47 -7.62 15.67 6.66
CA GLU A 47 -6.56 16.61 7.03
C GLU A 47 -5.15 16.07 6.75
N GLU A 48 -4.89 14.79 7.07
CA GLU A 48 -3.57 14.18 6.81
C GLU A 48 -3.24 14.11 5.31
N GLU A 49 -4.24 13.86 4.46
CA GLU A 49 -4.04 13.80 3.01
C GLU A 49 -3.90 15.19 2.40
N ASP A 50 -4.65 16.17 2.90
CA ASP A 50 -4.54 17.58 2.48
C ASP A 50 -3.15 18.12 2.83
N ASP A 51 -2.68 17.92 4.06
CA ASP A 51 -1.32 18.25 4.50
C ASP A 51 -0.25 17.59 3.62
N ARG A 52 -0.45 16.31 3.27
CA ARG A 52 0.47 15.59 2.38
C ARG A 52 0.51 16.24 1.00
N LEU A 53 -0.64 16.64 0.45
CA LEU A 53 -0.75 17.27 -0.86
C LEU A 53 -0.13 18.67 -0.88
N GLU A 54 -0.36 19.47 0.16
CA GLU A 54 0.27 20.78 0.34
C GLU A 54 1.80 20.68 0.41
N ASN A 55 2.31 19.75 1.23
CA ASN A 55 3.74 19.50 1.33
C ASN A 55 4.37 19.12 -0.02
N VAL A 56 3.65 18.33 -0.83
CA VAL A 56 4.07 18.00 -2.20
C VAL A 56 4.04 19.23 -3.10
N ALA A 57 3.03 20.10 -3.00
CA ALA A 57 2.95 21.33 -3.76
C ALA A 57 4.11 22.29 -3.42
N PHE A 58 4.37 22.52 -2.13
CA PHE A 58 5.51 23.31 -1.67
C PHE A 58 6.85 22.73 -2.15
N ALA A 59 7.00 21.39 -2.12
CA ALA A 59 8.20 20.74 -2.64
C ALA A 59 8.41 21.00 -4.13
N LYS A 60 7.34 20.98 -4.94
CA LYS A 60 7.41 21.30 -6.36
C LYS A 60 7.75 22.77 -6.62
N LEU A 61 7.14 23.70 -5.88
CA LEU A 61 7.40 25.14 -6.02
C LEU A 61 8.87 25.50 -5.82
N ARG A 62 9.54 24.86 -4.85
CA ARG A 62 10.98 25.05 -4.58
C ARG A 62 11.91 24.20 -5.47
N GLY A 63 11.38 23.56 -6.51
CA GLY A 63 12.16 22.67 -7.40
C GLY A 63 12.67 21.37 -6.75
N LYS A 64 12.19 21.04 -5.54
CA LYS A 64 12.52 19.81 -4.79
C LYS A 64 11.42 18.75 -4.92
N GLY A 65 10.61 18.82 -5.97
CA GLY A 65 9.58 17.82 -6.27
C GLY A 65 10.23 16.49 -6.67
N ALA A 66 9.47 15.39 -6.54
CA ALA A 66 9.93 14.08 -6.99
C ALA A 66 10.27 14.13 -8.50
N PRO A 67 11.42 13.56 -8.93
CA PRO A 67 11.78 13.52 -10.33
C PRO A 67 10.76 12.69 -11.13
N LYS A 68 10.66 12.94 -12.44
CA LYS A 68 9.79 12.17 -13.33
C LYS A 68 10.15 10.69 -13.26
N LYS A 69 9.17 9.86 -12.87
CA LYS A 69 9.34 8.39 -12.85
C LYS A 69 9.63 7.90 -14.28
N LYS A 70 10.76 7.24 -14.44
CA LYS A 70 11.14 6.59 -15.70
C LYS A 70 10.25 5.37 -15.91
N ARG A 71 9.58 5.29 -17.06
CA ARG A 71 8.64 4.21 -17.38
C ARG A 71 9.19 3.26 -18.46
N THR A 72 10.25 3.66 -19.15
CA THR A 72 10.86 2.85 -20.22
C THR A 72 12.35 2.58 -19.99
N ALA A 73 12.86 1.51 -20.61
CA ALA A 73 14.27 1.15 -20.56
C ALA A 73 15.18 2.19 -21.27
N ALA A 74 14.65 2.91 -22.26
CA ALA A 74 15.39 3.98 -22.93
C ALA A 74 15.64 5.16 -21.96
N GLU A 75 14.64 5.55 -21.18
CA GLU A 75 14.75 6.61 -20.17
C GLU A 75 15.73 6.26 -19.04
N SER A 76 15.82 4.97 -18.65
CA SER A 76 16.70 4.51 -17.58
C SER A 76 18.19 4.57 -17.92
N ARG A 77 18.54 4.42 -19.20
CA ARG A 77 19.94 4.39 -19.69
C ARG A 77 20.61 5.76 -19.78
N ALA A 78 19.85 6.86 -19.83
CA ALA A 78 20.39 8.21 -20.05
C ALA A 78 21.32 8.73 -18.92
N ASN A 79 21.20 8.23 -17.69
CA ASN A 79 22.02 8.70 -16.55
C ASN A 79 23.29 7.86 -16.26
N LYS A 80 23.60 6.83 -17.07
CA LYS A 80 24.80 5.99 -16.83
C LYS A 80 26.14 6.65 -17.20
N LYS A 81 26.14 7.88 -17.75
CA LYS A 81 27.34 8.59 -18.25
C LYS A 81 27.85 9.74 -17.37
N ARG A 82 27.45 9.86 -16.11
CA ARG A 82 28.11 10.76 -15.15
C ARG A 82 29.04 9.94 -14.25
N LYS A 83 30.31 9.86 -14.67
CA LYS A 83 31.45 9.51 -13.84
C LYS A 83 32.36 10.72 -13.81
#